data_AF-A0A925JTA6-F1
#
_entry.id   AF-A0A925JTA6-F1
#
_cell.length_a   1.000
_cell.length_b   1.000
_cell.length_c   1.000
_cell.angle_alpha   90.00
_cell.angle_beta   90.00
_cell.angle_gamma   90.00
#
_symmetry.space_group_name_H-M   'P 1'
#
loop_
_entity.id
_entity.type
_entity.pdbx_description
1 polymer ?
#
loop_
_entity_poly.entity_id
_entity_poly.type
_entity_poly.pdbx_seq_one_letter_code
_entity_poly.pdbx_strand_id
1 'polypeptide(L)'
;MQLEPGKYALAFAGWLTQEAGSKLLGMSGKSIEELMKAADSRDFRPMPLGIRLKGHLNAKIRQIQSRNVLGQVEGSDPKQKNEFVMFSAHWDHLGIALPVNGDEIYNGAIDNATGCGVVLEQARAFAQLGQKPKRSIMFAFWTAEESGLRGAEFYAAHPVQPLNKIAVNINYDALRPSGRTRDIVVTGAERTSSYPMVQEAARRFDLEIATDAHPEQGSFYRSDHFMLARAGVPAFKVSPGPKEHGKPDKFSEAAFLEFNTKHYHQPSDQFQEDWDFASLEQSARFGFLLGLNVANSEPLPRWNAGDEFAVSGR
;
A
#
# COMPACT_ATOMS: atom_id res chain seq x y z
N MET A 1 -2.30 -12.10 11.69
CA MET A 1 -2.49 -12.65 13.05
C MET A 1 -1.15 -13.22 13.52
N GLN A 2 -0.36 -12.47 14.29
CA GLN A 2 0.81 -13.04 14.96
C GLN A 2 0.27 -13.80 16.18
N LEU A 3 0.44 -15.12 16.19
CA LEU A 3 0.10 -15.94 17.34
C LEU A 3 1.18 -15.77 18.40
N GLU A 4 0.75 -15.73 19.67
CA GLU A 4 1.62 -15.82 20.83
C GLU A 4 2.56 -17.04 20.73
N PRO A 5 3.81 -16.95 21.19
CA PRO A 5 4.72 -18.09 21.24
C PRO A 5 4.08 -19.30 21.93
N GLY A 6 4.10 -20.46 21.26
CA GLY A 6 3.56 -21.72 21.81
C GLY A 6 2.08 -22.00 21.52
N LYS A 7 1.35 -21.10 20.86
CA LYS A 7 0.01 -21.41 20.32
C LYS A 7 0.12 -22.07 18.94
N TYR A 8 -0.70 -23.10 18.70
CA TYR A 8 -0.76 -23.79 17.42
C TYR A 8 -1.06 -22.80 16.29
N ALA A 9 -0.09 -22.62 15.39
CA ALA A 9 -0.35 -22.03 14.09
C ALA A 9 -1.27 -22.93 13.27
N LEU A 10 -1.97 -22.34 12.30
CA LEU A 10 -2.50 -23.11 11.17
C LEU A 10 -1.35 -23.97 10.62
N ALA A 11 -1.46 -25.29 10.74
CA ALA A 11 -0.45 -26.22 10.23
C ALA A 11 -0.26 -26.06 8.71
N PHE A 12 -1.30 -25.57 8.03
CA PHE A 12 -1.31 -25.21 6.64
C PHE A 12 -2.35 -24.10 6.41
N ALA A 13 -1.98 -23.10 5.63
CA ALA A 13 -2.88 -22.10 5.07
C ALA A 13 -2.54 -21.93 3.59
N GLY A 14 -3.54 -21.68 2.77
CA GLY A 14 -3.36 -21.50 1.33
C GLY A 14 -4.63 -21.00 0.68
N TRP A 15 -4.53 -20.70 -0.62
CA TRP A 15 -5.63 -20.25 -1.45
C TRP A 15 -6.03 -21.35 -2.43
N LEU A 16 -7.31 -21.37 -2.79
CA LEU A 16 -7.87 -22.29 -3.77
C LEU A 16 -8.61 -21.47 -4.81
N THR A 17 -8.59 -21.93 -6.06
CA THR A 17 -9.48 -21.37 -7.08
C THR A 17 -10.94 -21.63 -6.68
N GLN A 18 -11.87 -20.81 -7.16
CA GLN A 18 -13.30 -21.00 -6.88
C GLN A 18 -13.81 -22.37 -7.34
N GLU A 19 -13.29 -22.87 -8.46
CA GLU A 19 -13.60 -24.20 -8.97
C GLU A 19 -13.11 -25.30 -8.02
N ALA A 20 -11.86 -25.22 -7.55
CA ALA A 20 -11.31 -26.18 -6.60
C ALA A 20 -12.04 -26.12 -5.24
N GLY A 21 -12.36 -24.91 -4.76
CA GLY A 21 -13.13 -24.69 -3.55
C GLY A 21 -14.54 -25.29 -3.64
N SER A 22 -15.22 -25.13 -4.78
CA SER A 22 -16.55 -25.69 -5.01
C SER A 22 -16.53 -27.22 -4.95
N LYS A 23 -15.54 -27.85 -5.60
CA LYS A 23 -15.37 -29.31 -5.56
C LYS A 23 -15.09 -29.80 -4.14
N LEU A 24 -14.21 -29.11 -3.42
CA LEU A 24 -13.84 -29.46 -2.05
C LEU A 24 -15.05 -29.38 -1.11
N LEU A 25 -15.76 -28.25 -1.10
CA LEU A 25 -16.94 -28.05 -0.25
C LEU A 25 -18.09 -28.99 -0.62
N GLY A 26 -18.24 -29.31 -1.91
CA GLY A 26 -19.20 -30.31 -2.37
C GLY A 26 -19.01 -31.68 -1.72
N MET A 27 -17.78 -32.08 -1.36
CA MET A 27 -17.51 -33.32 -0.62
C MET A 27 -18.14 -33.33 0.78
N SER A 28 -18.39 -32.15 1.36
CA SER A 28 -19.06 -31.98 2.66
C SER A 28 -20.57 -31.75 2.54
N GLY A 29 -21.13 -31.82 1.32
CA GLY A 29 -22.54 -31.52 1.05
C GLY A 29 -22.86 -30.02 1.17
N LYS A 30 -21.86 -29.15 1.09
CA LYS A 30 -21.98 -27.69 1.19
C LYS A 30 -21.65 -27.02 -0.13
N SER A 31 -22.24 -25.85 -0.38
CA SER A 31 -21.86 -24.98 -1.49
C SER A 31 -21.08 -23.76 -1.01
N ILE A 32 -20.27 -23.17 -1.91
CA ILE A 32 -19.63 -21.88 -1.64
C ILE A 32 -20.68 -20.83 -1.27
N GLU A 33 -21.77 -20.76 -2.03
CA GLU A 33 -22.83 -19.76 -1.84
C GLU A 33 -23.47 -19.86 -0.44
N GLU A 34 -23.79 -21.07 0.01
CA GLU A 34 -24.36 -21.30 1.35
C GLU A 34 -23.41 -20.81 2.45
N LEU A 35 -22.12 -21.16 2.34
CA LEU A 35 -21.13 -20.82 3.36
C LEU A 35 -20.74 -19.35 3.33
N MET A 36 -20.66 -18.72 2.15
CA MET A 36 -20.43 -17.27 2.02
C MET A 36 -21.58 -16.49 2.64
N LYS A 37 -22.83 -16.90 2.39
CA LYS A 37 -24.01 -16.28 3.01
C LYS A 37 -24.02 -16.43 4.53
N ALA A 38 -23.57 -17.59 5.05
CA ALA A 38 -23.44 -17.79 6.49
C ALA A 38 -22.33 -16.92 7.10
N ALA A 39 -21.21 -16.76 6.38
CA ALA A 39 -20.07 -15.96 6.81
C ALA A 39 -20.34 -14.45 6.85
N ASP A 40 -21.35 -13.97 6.12
CA ASP A 40 -21.78 -12.57 6.12
C ASP A 40 -22.55 -12.16 7.40
N SER A 41 -22.75 -13.09 8.34
CA SER A 41 -23.35 -12.82 9.64
C SER A 41 -22.30 -12.58 10.73
N ARG A 42 -22.52 -11.57 11.58
CA ARG A 42 -21.72 -11.36 12.80
C ARG A 42 -21.78 -12.53 13.78
N ASP A 43 -22.81 -13.36 13.69
CA ASP A 43 -22.99 -14.55 14.52
C ASP A 43 -22.31 -15.78 13.93
N PHE A 44 -21.60 -15.65 12.81
CA PHE A 44 -20.89 -16.75 12.18
C PHE A 44 -19.99 -17.49 13.18
N ARG A 45 -20.08 -18.81 13.14
CA ARG A 45 -19.19 -19.72 13.87
C ARG A 45 -18.49 -20.61 12.86
N PRO A 46 -17.14 -20.72 12.93
CA PRO A 46 -16.43 -21.66 12.07
C PRO A 46 -16.95 -23.08 12.33
N MET A 47 -17.11 -23.84 11.26
CA MET A 47 -17.64 -25.21 11.33
C MET A 47 -16.65 -26.21 10.73
N PRO A 48 -16.55 -27.43 11.30
CA PRO A 48 -15.77 -28.49 10.70
C PRO A 48 -16.44 -28.95 9.40
N LEU A 49 -15.66 -29.03 8.31
CA LEU A 49 -16.16 -29.50 7.02
C LEU A 49 -16.22 -31.04 6.92
N GLY A 50 -15.67 -31.76 7.90
CA GLY A 50 -15.58 -33.23 7.83
C GLY A 50 -14.63 -33.76 6.75
N ILE A 51 -13.88 -32.88 6.08
CA ILE A 51 -12.95 -33.24 5.02
C ILE A 51 -11.57 -33.53 5.61
N ARG A 52 -10.96 -34.63 5.16
CA ARG A 52 -9.58 -34.97 5.49
C ARG A 52 -8.70 -34.75 4.26
N LEU A 53 -7.77 -33.80 4.36
CA LEU A 53 -6.75 -33.57 3.35
C LEU A 53 -5.49 -34.35 3.70
N LYS A 54 -4.95 -35.09 2.72
CA LYS A 54 -3.62 -35.70 2.78
C LYS A 54 -2.86 -35.25 1.55
N GLY A 55 -1.71 -34.61 1.76
CA GLY A 55 -0.86 -34.11 0.68
C GLY A 55 0.59 -34.15 1.08
N HIS A 56 1.47 -34.02 0.09
CA HIS A 56 2.90 -33.86 0.28
C HIS A 56 3.33 -32.56 -0.37
N LEU A 57 3.92 -31.66 0.41
CA LEU A 57 4.41 -30.37 -0.06
C LEU A 57 5.94 -30.41 -0.08
N ASN A 58 6.52 -30.34 -1.28
CA ASN A 58 7.96 -30.17 -1.45
C ASN A 58 8.29 -28.68 -1.36
N ALA A 59 8.82 -28.23 -0.21
CA ALA A 59 9.26 -26.87 -0.02
C ALA A 59 10.79 -26.80 -0.02
N LYS A 60 11.36 -25.91 -0.85
CA LYS A 60 12.78 -25.57 -0.80
C LYS A 60 12.92 -24.24 -0.07
N ILE A 61 13.53 -24.27 1.11
CA ILE A 61 13.84 -23.06 1.87
C ILE A 61 15.18 -22.53 1.39
N ARG A 62 15.23 -21.23 1.05
CA ARG A 62 16.47 -20.52 0.73
C ARG A 62 16.52 -19.22 1.50
N GLN A 63 17.73 -18.81 1.87
CA GLN A 63 17.96 -17.47 2.39
C GLN A 63 18.22 -16.53 1.21
N ILE A 64 17.51 -15.39 1.21
CA ILE A 64 17.68 -14.32 0.24
C ILE A 64 18.04 -13.08 1.05
N GLN A 65 19.09 -12.38 0.61
CA GLN A 65 19.44 -11.09 1.16
C GLN A 65 18.91 -10.00 0.22
N SER A 66 18.12 -9.08 0.76
CA SER A 66 17.65 -7.90 0.05
C SER A 66 17.83 -6.65 0.93
N ARG A 67 17.63 -5.46 0.35
CA ARG A 67 17.93 -4.18 1.01
C ARG A 67 16.76 -3.21 0.87
N ASN A 68 16.38 -2.60 1.98
CA ASN A 68 15.68 -1.32 1.94
C ASN A 68 16.68 -0.23 1.51
N VAL A 69 16.21 0.74 0.73
CA VAL A 69 17.01 1.92 0.34
C VAL A 69 16.36 3.15 0.95
N LEU A 70 17.15 3.92 1.70
CA LEU A 70 16.69 5.16 2.32
C LEU A 70 17.49 6.34 1.76
N GLY A 71 16.81 7.40 1.38
CA GLY A 71 17.37 8.70 1.04
C GLY A 71 16.82 9.78 1.95
N GLN A 72 17.55 10.87 2.15
CA GLN A 72 17.06 12.01 2.93
C GLN A 72 17.46 13.35 2.33
N VAL A 73 16.58 14.34 2.52
CA VAL A 73 16.87 15.77 2.33
C VAL A 73 16.76 16.43 3.70
N GLU A 74 17.87 17.01 4.19
CA GLU A 74 17.91 17.64 5.51
C GLU A 74 17.00 18.89 5.57
N GLY A 75 16.24 19.00 6.66
CA GLY A 75 15.40 20.15 6.96
C GLY A 75 16.18 21.38 7.42
N SER A 76 15.58 22.56 7.31
CA SER A 76 16.22 23.84 7.59
C SER A 76 16.25 24.24 9.06
N ASP A 77 15.35 23.69 9.90
CA ASP A 77 15.22 24.10 11.30
C ASP A 77 16.11 23.22 12.20
N PRO A 78 17.09 23.79 12.93
CA PRO A 78 17.97 23.02 13.80
C PRO A 78 17.27 22.19 14.88
N LYS A 79 16.05 22.57 15.28
CA LYS A 79 15.25 21.85 16.29
C LYS A 79 14.38 20.76 15.66
N GLN A 80 13.92 20.96 14.43
CA GLN A 80 12.94 20.09 13.77
C GLN A 80 13.54 19.20 12.67
N LYS A 81 14.78 19.45 12.24
CA LYS A 81 15.43 18.66 11.18
C LYS A 81 15.64 17.17 11.51
N ASN A 82 15.53 16.79 12.79
CA ASN A 82 15.55 15.39 13.24
C ASN A 82 14.13 14.80 13.35
N GLU A 83 13.12 15.47 12.80
CA GLU A 83 11.79 14.95 12.54
C GLU A 83 11.61 14.81 11.03
N PHE A 84 10.79 13.85 10.61
CA PHE A 84 10.76 13.38 9.22
C PHE A 84 9.34 13.28 8.68
N VAL A 85 9.12 13.79 7.47
CA VAL A 85 8.03 13.31 6.62
C VAL A 85 8.60 12.21 5.72
N MET A 86 7.98 11.04 5.71
CA MET A 86 8.42 9.90 4.92
C MET A 86 7.55 9.76 3.67
N PHE A 87 8.19 9.59 2.52
CA PHE A 87 7.58 9.12 1.29
C PHE A 87 8.08 7.71 1.02
N SER A 88 7.18 6.79 0.69
CA SER A 88 7.58 5.39 0.48
C SER A 88 6.90 4.68 -0.68
N ALA A 89 7.59 3.65 -1.17
CA ALA A 89 7.13 2.68 -2.16
C ALA A 89 7.94 1.38 -1.97
N HIS A 90 7.47 0.25 -2.49
CA HIS A 90 8.34 -0.94 -2.62
C HIS A 90 8.99 -0.99 -4.00
N TRP A 91 10.17 -1.59 -4.09
CA TRP A 91 10.92 -1.76 -5.33
C TRP A 91 11.04 -3.22 -5.77
N ASP A 92 10.71 -4.17 -4.91
CA ASP A 92 10.69 -5.58 -5.29
C ASP A 92 9.37 -5.97 -5.97
N HIS A 93 9.45 -6.89 -6.92
CA HIS A 93 8.31 -7.61 -7.46
C HIS A 93 8.65 -9.11 -7.45
N LEU A 94 7.83 -9.96 -8.08
CA LEU A 94 8.00 -11.41 -8.08
C LEU A 94 9.25 -11.92 -8.82
N GLY A 95 9.87 -11.09 -9.68
CA GLY A 95 11.10 -11.43 -10.39
C GLY A 95 10.89 -12.51 -11.46
N ILE A 96 11.59 -13.65 -11.34
CA ILE A 96 11.42 -14.79 -12.26
C ILE A 96 10.57 -15.85 -11.57
N ALA A 97 9.41 -16.17 -12.15
CA ALA A 97 8.45 -17.12 -11.60
C ALA A 97 7.86 -18.04 -12.68
N LEU A 98 6.71 -18.68 -12.41
CA LEU A 98 6.11 -19.63 -13.35
C LEU A 98 5.75 -18.93 -14.67
N PRO A 99 6.13 -19.48 -15.85
CA PRO A 99 5.84 -18.80 -17.10
C PRO A 99 4.34 -18.71 -17.39
N VAL A 100 3.89 -17.57 -17.90
CA VAL A 100 2.55 -17.35 -18.45
C VAL A 100 2.69 -17.00 -19.92
N ASN A 101 2.07 -17.79 -20.80
CA ASN A 101 2.21 -17.65 -22.25
C ASN A 101 3.66 -17.62 -22.76
N GLY A 102 4.59 -18.27 -22.05
CA GLY A 102 6.01 -18.35 -22.41
C GLY A 102 6.89 -17.25 -21.82
N ASP A 103 6.33 -16.28 -21.11
CA ASP A 103 7.08 -15.24 -20.38
C ASP A 103 7.16 -15.57 -18.89
N GLU A 104 8.36 -15.58 -18.33
CA GLU A 104 8.65 -15.89 -16.92
C GLU A 104 9.06 -14.68 -16.08
N ILE A 105 9.15 -13.48 -16.70
CA ILE A 105 9.61 -12.26 -16.03
C ILE A 105 8.40 -11.45 -15.58
N TYR A 106 8.28 -11.29 -14.27
CA TYR A 106 7.23 -10.51 -13.64
C TYR A 106 7.77 -9.11 -13.34
N ASN A 107 7.59 -8.20 -14.29
CA ASN A 107 8.25 -6.88 -14.29
C ASN A 107 7.76 -5.93 -13.19
N GLY A 108 6.46 -5.96 -12.84
CA GLY A 108 5.90 -5.10 -11.79
C GLY A 108 5.80 -3.63 -12.19
N ALA A 109 5.54 -3.35 -13.47
CA ALA A 109 5.62 -2.00 -14.02
C ALA A 109 4.61 -1.05 -13.36
N ILE A 110 3.38 -1.50 -13.08
CA ILE A 110 2.40 -0.74 -12.30
C ILE A 110 2.60 -1.00 -10.83
N ASP A 111 2.65 -2.26 -10.40
CA ASP A 111 2.56 -2.64 -8.99
C ASP A 111 3.62 -1.93 -8.13
N ASN A 112 4.86 -1.91 -8.61
CA ASN A 112 5.92 -1.27 -7.84
C ASN A 112 6.57 -0.09 -8.56
N ALA A 113 6.77 -0.15 -9.89
CA ALA A 113 7.70 0.77 -10.54
C ALA A 113 7.11 2.18 -10.65
N THR A 114 5.79 2.31 -10.80
CA THR A 114 5.09 3.60 -10.79
C THR A 114 5.23 4.32 -9.45
N GLY A 115 5.06 3.61 -8.33
CA GLY A 115 5.25 4.14 -6.98
C GLY A 115 6.69 4.57 -6.76
N CYS A 116 7.66 3.74 -7.15
CA CYS A 116 9.07 4.08 -7.14
C CYS A 116 9.38 5.35 -7.94
N GLY A 117 8.85 5.47 -9.15
CA GLY A 117 9.03 6.65 -10.01
C GLY A 117 8.52 7.93 -9.35
N VAL A 118 7.34 7.88 -8.74
CA VAL A 118 6.75 9.02 -8.02
C VAL A 118 7.59 9.41 -6.79
N VAL A 119 8.08 8.46 -6.01
CA VAL A 119 8.93 8.75 -4.84
C VAL A 119 10.30 9.30 -5.27
N LEU A 120 10.91 8.76 -6.32
CA LEU A 120 12.17 9.27 -6.89
C LEU A 120 12.02 10.71 -7.40
N GLU A 121 10.94 11.01 -8.12
CA GLU A 121 10.70 12.36 -8.63
C GLU A 121 10.43 13.37 -7.49
N GLN A 122 9.70 12.97 -6.45
CA GLN A 122 9.56 13.78 -5.24
C GLN A 122 10.91 14.02 -4.55
N ALA A 123 11.78 13.01 -4.48
CA ALA A 123 13.13 13.16 -3.94
C ALA A 123 13.94 14.21 -4.71
N ARG A 124 13.90 14.14 -6.05
CA ARG A 124 14.51 15.15 -6.93
C ARG A 124 13.95 16.54 -6.66
N ALA A 125 12.63 16.70 -6.57
CA ALA A 125 11.97 17.97 -6.34
C ALA A 125 12.34 18.59 -4.98
N PHE A 126 12.30 17.81 -3.88
CA PHE A 126 12.68 18.28 -2.55
C PHE A 126 14.17 18.64 -2.48
N ALA A 127 15.04 17.86 -3.14
CA ALA A 127 16.46 18.17 -3.24
C ALA A 127 16.74 19.49 -3.97
N GLN A 128 15.89 19.88 -4.92
CA GLN A 128 16.03 21.12 -5.69
C GLN A 128 15.33 22.34 -5.08
N LEU A 129 14.56 22.19 -4.01
CA LEU A 129 13.95 23.35 -3.33
C LEU A 129 15.00 24.37 -2.89
N GLY A 130 14.79 25.64 -3.26
CA GLY A 130 15.64 26.75 -2.82
C GLY A 130 15.56 27.01 -1.31
N GLN A 131 14.38 26.78 -0.71
CA GLN A 131 14.18 26.78 0.75
C GLN A 131 13.71 25.40 1.20
N LYS A 132 14.49 24.75 2.06
CA LYS A 132 14.11 23.45 2.64
C LYS A 132 13.00 23.64 3.69
N PRO A 133 12.09 22.66 3.86
CA PRO A 133 11.14 22.67 4.96
C PRO A 133 11.82 22.59 6.32
N LYS A 134 11.11 22.93 7.40
CA LYS A 134 11.66 22.85 8.77
C LYS A 134 12.14 21.43 9.12
N ARG A 135 11.30 20.42 8.83
CA ARG A 135 11.61 18.99 9.02
C ARG A 135 12.37 18.40 7.84
N SER A 136 13.10 17.32 8.09
CA SER A 136 13.73 16.55 7.01
C SER A 136 12.69 15.75 6.25
N ILE A 137 13.00 15.42 5.00
CA ILE A 137 12.19 14.52 4.17
C ILE A 137 12.97 13.22 4.00
N MET A 138 12.33 12.09 4.29
CA MET A 138 12.88 10.76 4.09
C MET A 138 12.17 10.08 2.91
N PHE A 139 12.94 9.41 2.07
CA PHE A 139 12.45 8.62 0.94
C PHE A 139 12.83 7.17 1.21
N ALA A 140 11.86 6.27 1.21
CA ALA A 140 12.08 4.87 1.54
C ALA A 140 11.58 3.96 0.43
N PHE A 141 12.48 3.11 -0.06
CA PHE A 141 12.17 2.07 -1.03
C PHE A 141 12.29 0.72 -0.33
N TRP A 142 11.15 0.08 -0.10
CA TRP A 142 11.05 -1.19 0.62
C TRP A 142 11.32 -2.37 -0.30
N THR A 143 11.81 -3.45 0.29
CA THR A 143 11.97 -4.73 -0.41
C THR A 143 11.14 -5.82 0.26
N ALA A 144 10.94 -6.94 -0.42
CA ALA A 144 10.16 -8.08 0.05
C ALA A 144 8.74 -7.68 0.51
N GLU A 145 8.15 -6.67 -0.14
CA GLU A 145 6.73 -6.31 0.02
C GLU A 145 5.86 -7.49 -0.42
N GLU A 146 6.18 -8.07 -1.58
CA GLU A 146 5.43 -9.17 -2.19
C GLU A 146 5.48 -10.47 -1.37
N SER A 147 6.44 -10.54 -0.45
CA SER A 147 6.61 -11.63 0.51
C SER A 147 5.97 -11.33 1.88
N GLY A 148 5.09 -10.33 1.93
CA GLY A 148 4.32 -9.91 3.10
C GLY A 148 4.94 -8.73 3.86
N LEU A 149 5.21 -7.63 3.15
CA LEU A 149 5.62 -6.32 3.71
C LEU A 149 6.94 -6.36 4.52
N ARG A 150 7.84 -7.29 4.18
CA ARG A 150 8.97 -7.66 5.05
C ARG A 150 10.00 -6.56 5.20
N GLY A 151 10.23 -5.75 4.17
CA GLY A 151 11.14 -4.62 4.22
C GLY A 151 10.65 -3.55 5.18
N ALA A 152 9.39 -3.13 5.05
CA ALA A 152 8.78 -2.16 5.96
C ALA A 152 8.62 -2.72 7.39
N GLU A 153 8.26 -4.00 7.54
CA GLU A 153 8.21 -4.68 8.84
C GLU A 153 9.59 -4.65 9.52
N PHE A 154 10.66 -4.96 8.78
CA PHE A 154 12.02 -4.93 9.32
C PHE A 154 12.42 -3.52 9.76
N TYR A 155 12.12 -2.49 8.97
CA TYR A 155 12.40 -1.10 9.34
C TYR A 155 11.60 -0.67 10.57
N ALA A 156 10.32 -1.01 10.65
CA ALA A 156 9.49 -0.69 11.81
C ALA A 156 10.03 -1.33 13.10
N ALA A 157 10.61 -2.53 13.03
CA ALA A 157 11.24 -3.19 14.18
C ALA A 157 12.67 -2.67 14.48
N HIS A 158 13.39 -2.19 13.47
CA HIS A 158 14.80 -1.76 13.58
C HIS A 158 15.00 -0.40 12.88
N PRO A 159 14.35 0.67 13.37
CA PRO A 159 14.29 1.91 12.63
C PRO A 159 15.61 2.67 12.73
N VAL A 160 16.08 3.21 11.59
CA VAL A 160 17.28 4.07 11.56
C VAL A 160 17.02 5.40 12.27
N GLN A 161 15.79 5.92 12.15
CA GLN A 161 15.32 7.10 12.87
C GLN A 161 14.18 6.69 13.82
N PRO A 162 14.16 7.17 15.08
CA PRO A 162 13.09 6.83 16.02
C PRO A 162 11.70 7.03 15.39
N LEU A 163 10.82 6.03 15.46
CA LEU A 163 9.52 6.10 14.78
C LEU A 163 8.68 7.29 15.25
N ASN A 164 8.80 7.69 16.52
CA ASN A 164 8.14 8.86 17.09
C ASN A 164 8.65 10.21 16.54
N LYS A 165 9.70 10.19 15.71
CA LYS A 165 10.18 11.34 14.94
C LYS A 165 9.68 11.35 13.50
N ILE A 166 8.98 10.31 13.05
CA ILE A 166 8.31 10.28 11.75
C ILE A 166 6.90 10.88 11.94
N ALA A 167 6.70 12.05 11.34
CA ALA A 167 5.47 12.83 11.34
C ALA A 167 4.34 12.09 10.64
N VAL A 168 4.62 11.60 9.44
CA VAL A 168 3.71 10.82 8.62
C VAL A 168 4.50 9.99 7.61
N ASN A 169 3.98 8.83 7.23
CA ASN A 169 4.41 8.08 6.06
C ASN A 169 3.36 8.14 4.94
N ILE A 170 3.74 8.71 3.80
CA ILE A 170 2.91 8.84 2.59
C ILE A 170 3.40 7.80 1.58
N ASN A 171 2.61 6.76 1.36
CA ASN A 171 3.00 5.61 0.54
C ASN A 171 2.38 5.65 -0.87
N TYR A 172 3.15 5.17 -1.84
CA TYR A 172 2.80 5.06 -3.26
C TYR A 172 3.03 3.63 -3.74
N ASP A 173 1.98 2.99 -4.19
CA ASP A 173 1.92 1.58 -4.54
C ASP A 173 0.80 1.39 -5.57
N ALA A 174 1.12 0.68 -6.65
CA ALA A 174 0.23 0.37 -7.76
C ALA A 174 -0.50 1.59 -8.38
N LEU A 175 0.24 2.65 -8.71
CA LEU A 175 -0.34 3.84 -9.34
C LEU A 175 -0.53 3.60 -10.84
N ARG A 176 -1.76 3.33 -11.26
CA ARG A 176 -2.07 3.12 -12.68
C ARG A 176 -1.78 4.38 -13.51
N PRO A 177 -0.94 4.29 -14.56
CA PRO A 177 -0.77 5.36 -15.54
C PRO A 177 -2.08 5.55 -16.30
N SER A 178 -2.68 6.72 -16.12
CA SER A 178 -3.93 7.14 -16.73
C SER A 178 -3.94 8.65 -16.95
N GLY A 179 -4.99 9.14 -17.62
CA GLY A 179 -5.19 10.56 -17.76
C GLY A 179 -5.44 11.26 -16.42
N ARG A 180 -5.41 12.60 -16.44
CA ARG A 180 -5.71 13.42 -15.26
C ARG A 180 -7.06 13.03 -14.65
N THR A 181 -7.11 12.97 -13.33
CA THR A 181 -8.32 12.66 -12.58
C THR A 181 -8.92 13.92 -11.97
N ARG A 182 -10.23 13.86 -11.73
CA ARG A 182 -11.00 14.86 -10.96
C ARG A 182 -10.96 14.57 -9.46
N ASP A 183 -10.55 13.36 -9.09
CA ASP A 183 -10.52 12.89 -7.72
C ASP A 183 -9.22 12.17 -7.37
N ILE A 184 -8.98 12.03 -6.07
CA ILE A 184 -7.84 11.34 -5.49
C ILE A 184 -8.29 10.47 -4.32
N VAL A 185 -7.65 9.31 -4.16
CA VAL A 185 -7.90 8.39 -3.05
C VAL A 185 -6.72 8.49 -2.09
N VAL A 186 -7.00 8.80 -0.83
CA VAL A 186 -5.98 8.90 0.23
C VAL A 186 -6.32 7.92 1.36
N THR A 187 -6.14 6.63 1.10
CA THR A 187 -6.61 5.53 1.95
C THR A 187 -6.02 5.63 3.36
N GLY A 188 -6.88 5.91 4.35
CA GLY A 188 -6.55 5.98 5.77
C GLY A 188 -6.12 7.35 6.27
N ALA A 189 -6.03 8.39 5.42
CA ALA A 189 -5.65 9.71 5.89
C ALA A 189 -6.64 10.32 6.87
N GLU A 190 -7.94 10.04 6.72
CA GLU A 190 -9.04 10.48 7.59
C GLU A 190 -8.90 9.99 9.04
N ARG A 191 -8.09 8.95 9.26
CA ARG A 191 -7.75 8.39 10.56
C ARG A 191 -6.66 9.18 11.30
N THR A 192 -6.08 10.19 10.66
CA THR A 192 -4.96 10.98 11.17
C THR A 192 -5.32 12.45 11.36
N SER A 193 -4.59 13.14 12.23
CA SER A 193 -4.73 14.58 12.40
C SER A 193 -4.17 15.40 11.22
N SER A 194 -3.53 14.75 10.25
CA SER A 194 -3.09 15.37 8.98
C SER A 194 -4.20 15.48 7.93
N TYR A 195 -5.39 14.92 8.16
CA TYR A 195 -6.48 14.97 7.18
C TYR A 195 -6.89 16.39 6.72
N PRO A 196 -6.90 17.42 7.58
CA PRO A 196 -7.15 18.80 7.12
C PRO A 196 -6.11 19.30 6.09
N MET A 197 -4.86 18.85 6.17
CA MET A 197 -3.82 19.20 5.19
C MET A 197 -4.00 18.43 3.88
N VAL A 198 -4.53 17.21 3.95
CA VAL A 198 -4.97 16.43 2.77
C VAL A 198 -6.11 17.16 2.05
N GLN A 199 -7.10 17.65 2.79
CA GLN A 199 -8.21 18.45 2.24
C GLN A 199 -7.73 19.75 1.60
N GLU A 200 -6.82 20.48 2.24
CA GLU A 200 -6.25 21.71 1.66
C GLU A 200 -5.44 21.41 0.40
N ALA A 201 -4.64 20.34 0.38
CA ALA A 201 -3.91 19.93 -0.82
C ALA A 201 -4.88 19.56 -1.95
N ALA A 202 -5.93 18.80 -1.67
CA ALA A 202 -6.94 18.43 -2.67
C ALA A 202 -7.61 19.68 -3.26
N ARG A 203 -8.02 20.63 -2.42
CA ARG A 203 -8.60 21.91 -2.83
C ARG A 203 -7.65 22.75 -3.71
N ARG A 204 -6.33 22.72 -3.43
CA ARG A 204 -5.31 23.43 -4.22
C ARG A 204 -5.16 22.88 -5.63
N PHE A 205 -5.43 21.59 -5.80
CA PHE A 205 -5.35 20.90 -7.09
C PHE A 205 -6.71 20.68 -7.75
N ASP A 206 -7.79 21.26 -7.20
CA ASP A 206 -9.18 21.06 -7.66
C ASP A 206 -9.57 19.58 -7.73
N LEU A 207 -9.18 18.82 -6.69
CA LEU A 207 -9.42 17.39 -6.56
C LEU A 207 -10.53 17.12 -5.52
N GLU A 208 -11.47 16.25 -5.86
CA GLU A 208 -12.35 15.60 -4.88
C GLU A 208 -11.57 14.52 -4.13
N ILE A 209 -11.77 14.40 -2.80
CA ILE A 209 -11.27 13.23 -2.07
C ILE A 209 -12.32 12.12 -2.18
N ALA A 210 -11.99 11.07 -2.92
CA ALA A 210 -12.85 9.92 -3.10
C ALA A 210 -12.73 8.95 -1.91
N THR A 211 -13.84 8.32 -1.56
CA THR A 211 -13.85 7.18 -0.64
C THR A 211 -13.28 5.94 -1.33
N ASP A 212 -12.79 4.97 -0.55
CA ASP A 212 -12.47 3.65 -1.08
C ASP A 212 -13.71 3.04 -1.74
N ALA A 213 -13.63 2.72 -3.03
CA ALA A 213 -14.72 2.12 -3.78
C ALA A 213 -14.93 0.64 -3.42
N HIS A 214 -13.92 0.01 -2.81
CA HIS A 214 -13.89 -1.42 -2.49
C HIS A 214 -13.41 -1.66 -1.05
N PRO A 215 -14.10 -1.11 -0.02
CA PRO A 215 -13.68 -1.23 1.37
C PRO A 215 -13.62 -2.69 1.86
N GLU A 216 -14.37 -3.59 1.23
CA GLU A 216 -14.33 -5.04 1.49
C GLU A 216 -12.98 -5.68 1.20
N GLN A 217 -12.15 -5.06 0.37
CA GLN A 217 -10.81 -5.55 0.03
C GLN A 217 -9.78 -5.27 1.14
N GLY A 218 -10.10 -4.37 2.08
CA GLY A 218 -9.22 -4.03 3.19
C GLY A 218 -7.90 -3.39 2.74
N SER A 219 -7.93 -2.59 1.66
CA SER A 219 -6.76 -2.02 0.98
C SER A 219 -5.75 -1.31 1.90
N PHE A 220 -6.21 -0.70 2.99
CA PHE A 220 -5.36 -0.07 4.00
C PHE A 220 -4.34 -1.06 4.63
N TYR A 221 -4.69 -2.33 4.77
CA TYR A 221 -3.88 -3.34 5.47
C TYR A 221 -2.92 -4.12 4.54
N ARG A 222 -2.81 -3.71 3.28
CA ARG A 222 -2.25 -4.52 2.20
C ARG A 222 -1.02 -3.91 1.50
N SER A 223 -0.37 -2.93 2.13
CA SER A 223 0.80 -2.25 1.56
C SER A 223 1.68 -1.70 2.69
N ASP A 224 2.92 -1.29 2.38
CA ASP A 224 3.97 -1.02 3.37
C ASP A 224 3.64 0.03 4.42
N HIS A 225 2.80 1.02 4.09
CA HIS A 225 2.33 2.01 5.07
C HIS A 225 1.69 1.37 6.31
N PHE A 226 1.06 0.21 6.14
CA PHE A 226 0.47 -0.55 7.24
C PHE A 226 1.49 -0.96 8.30
N MET A 227 2.71 -1.35 7.91
CA MET A 227 3.73 -1.77 8.89
C MET A 227 4.20 -0.60 9.76
N LEU A 228 4.26 0.60 9.18
CA LEU A 228 4.55 1.84 9.92
C LEU A 228 3.35 2.26 10.78
N ALA A 229 2.13 2.13 10.25
CA ALA A 229 0.89 2.38 10.99
C ALA A 229 0.79 1.50 12.23
N ARG A 230 1.01 0.20 12.07
CA ARG A 230 1.04 -0.81 13.14
C ARG A 230 2.08 -0.49 14.22
N ALA A 231 3.17 0.20 13.85
CA ALA A 231 4.20 0.68 14.77
C ALA A 231 3.94 2.09 15.33
N GLY A 232 2.76 2.66 15.09
CA GLY A 232 2.29 3.93 15.67
C GLY A 232 2.66 5.18 14.88
N VAL A 233 3.21 5.06 13.67
CA VAL A 233 3.46 6.21 12.77
C VAL A 233 2.18 6.49 11.98
N PRO A 234 1.64 7.72 11.99
CA PRO A 234 0.56 8.09 11.07
C PRO A 234 0.93 7.76 9.63
N ALA A 235 0.12 6.98 8.94
CA ALA A 235 0.48 6.52 7.60
C ALA A 235 -0.75 6.28 6.73
N PHE A 236 -0.63 6.56 5.45
CA PHE A 236 -1.69 6.37 4.46
C PHE A 236 -1.10 6.22 3.06
N LYS A 237 -1.91 5.69 2.14
CA LYS A 237 -1.56 5.55 0.73
C LYS A 237 -2.20 6.66 -0.10
N VAL A 238 -1.49 7.17 -1.09
CA VAL A 238 -2.01 8.10 -2.10
C VAL A 238 -2.14 7.37 -3.44
N SER A 239 -3.29 7.47 -4.08
CA SER A 239 -3.54 6.90 -5.41
C SER A 239 -4.44 7.82 -6.23
N PRO A 240 -4.31 7.85 -7.57
CA PRO A 240 -5.28 8.49 -8.44
C PRO A 240 -6.70 7.96 -8.17
N GLY A 241 -7.69 8.85 -8.24
CA GLY A 241 -9.09 8.43 -8.16
C GLY A 241 -9.62 7.86 -9.47
N PRO A 242 -10.81 7.24 -9.47
CA PRO A 242 -11.39 6.61 -10.65
C PRO A 242 -11.96 7.59 -11.68
N LYS A 243 -12.17 8.87 -11.37
CA LYS A 243 -12.85 9.81 -12.27
C LYS A 243 -11.89 10.55 -13.19
N GLU A 244 -11.57 9.97 -14.34
CA GLU A 244 -10.73 10.61 -15.36
C GLU A 244 -11.45 11.79 -16.07
N HIS A 245 -10.68 12.83 -16.41
CA HIS A 245 -11.18 13.95 -17.22
C HIS A 245 -11.52 13.50 -18.65
N GLY A 246 -12.64 14.00 -19.18
CA GLY A 246 -13.09 13.66 -20.53
C GLY A 246 -13.61 12.21 -20.68
N LYS A 247 -13.76 11.48 -19.56
CA LYS A 247 -14.28 10.12 -19.51
C LYS A 247 -15.49 10.04 -18.57
N PRO A 248 -16.41 9.08 -18.76
CA PRO A 248 -17.44 8.78 -17.76
C PRO A 248 -16.84 8.36 -16.41
N ASP A 249 -17.52 8.65 -15.30
CA ASP A 249 -17.01 8.40 -13.92
C ASP A 249 -16.55 6.96 -13.67
N LYS A 250 -17.15 5.96 -14.34
CA LYS A 250 -16.82 4.54 -14.19
C LYS A 250 -15.82 4.02 -15.22
N PHE A 251 -15.26 4.88 -16.06
CA PHE A 251 -14.33 4.47 -17.12
C PHE A 251 -13.12 3.71 -16.54
N SER A 252 -12.54 4.23 -15.45
CA SER A 252 -11.39 3.62 -14.78
C SER A 252 -11.72 2.35 -14.01
N GLU A 253 -13.00 2.09 -13.69
CA GLU A 253 -13.41 0.89 -12.93
C GLU A 253 -13.18 -0.37 -13.77
N ALA A 254 -13.53 -0.32 -15.05
CA ALA A 254 -13.27 -1.43 -15.97
C ALA A 254 -11.76 -1.68 -16.14
N ALA A 255 -10.96 -0.62 -16.30
CA ALA A 255 -9.50 -0.73 -16.40
C ALA A 255 -8.86 -1.27 -15.11
N PHE A 256 -9.35 -0.85 -13.94
CA PHE A 256 -8.93 -1.37 -12.65
C PHE A 256 -9.23 -2.86 -12.51
N LEU A 257 -10.46 -3.28 -12.83
CA LEU A 257 -10.86 -4.68 -12.79
C LEU A 257 -10.07 -5.53 -13.78
N GLU A 258 -9.86 -5.04 -14.99
CA GLU A 258 -9.02 -5.71 -15.98
C GLU A 258 -7.59 -5.91 -15.49
N PHE A 259 -6.96 -4.85 -14.97
CA PHE A 259 -5.63 -4.95 -14.38
C PHE A 259 -5.60 -5.98 -13.24
N ASN A 260 -6.46 -5.84 -12.24
CA ASN A 260 -6.45 -6.73 -11.08
C ASN A 260 -6.77 -8.19 -11.40
N THR A 261 -7.56 -8.45 -12.44
CA THR A 261 -7.96 -9.82 -12.79
C THR A 261 -7.00 -10.49 -13.77
N LYS A 262 -6.33 -9.71 -14.63
CA LYS A 262 -5.52 -10.26 -15.74
C LYS A 262 -4.04 -9.92 -15.69
N HIS A 263 -3.65 -8.84 -15.02
CA HIS A 263 -2.32 -8.27 -15.14
C HIS A 263 -1.58 -8.16 -13.81
N TYR A 264 -2.30 -7.93 -12.71
CA TYR A 264 -1.72 -7.89 -11.36
C TYR A 264 -1.02 -9.20 -11.02
N HIS A 265 0.25 -9.09 -10.59
CA HIS A 265 1.14 -10.23 -10.36
C HIS A 265 1.21 -11.18 -11.56
N GLN A 266 1.26 -10.63 -12.79
CA GLN A 266 1.49 -11.40 -14.02
C GLN A 266 2.64 -10.80 -14.84
N PRO A 267 3.27 -11.57 -15.75
CA PRO A 267 4.31 -11.04 -16.64
C PRO A 267 3.85 -9.84 -17.48
N SER A 268 2.55 -9.79 -17.79
CA SER A 268 1.93 -8.69 -18.52
C SER A 268 1.84 -7.35 -17.76
N ASP A 269 2.16 -7.30 -16.46
CA ASP A 269 2.38 -6.02 -15.78
C ASP A 269 3.73 -5.43 -16.22
N GLN A 270 3.73 -4.92 -17.44
CA GLN A 270 4.89 -4.41 -18.16
C GLN A 270 4.56 -3.02 -18.73
N PHE A 271 5.60 -2.20 -18.85
CA PHE A 271 5.49 -0.86 -19.44
C PHE A 271 4.81 -0.90 -20.82
N GLN A 272 3.89 0.03 -21.05
CA GLN A 272 3.31 0.27 -22.37
C GLN A 272 3.65 1.69 -22.83
N GLU A 273 4.00 1.82 -24.12
CA GLU A 273 4.40 3.10 -24.72
C GLU A 273 3.25 4.12 -24.78
N ASP A 274 1.99 3.65 -24.73
CA ASP A 274 0.78 4.48 -24.81
C ASP A 274 0.27 4.96 -23.45
N TRP A 275 1.00 4.70 -22.37
CA TRP A 275 0.64 5.17 -21.04
C TRP A 275 0.62 6.69 -20.94
N ASP A 276 -0.49 7.22 -20.42
CA ASP A 276 -0.58 8.60 -19.96
C ASP A 276 -0.12 8.66 -18.49
N PHE A 277 0.90 9.45 -18.19
CA PHE A 277 1.46 9.59 -16.85
C PHE A 277 0.88 10.77 -16.07
N ALA A 278 -0.12 11.47 -16.60
CA ALA A 278 -0.65 12.67 -15.98
C ALA A 278 -1.26 12.42 -14.60
N SER A 279 -1.85 11.24 -14.35
CA SER A 279 -2.34 10.86 -13.01
C SER A 279 -1.22 10.68 -11.99
N LEU A 280 -0.07 10.13 -12.39
CA LEU A 280 1.12 9.99 -11.54
C LEU A 280 1.74 11.36 -11.25
N GLU A 281 1.85 12.22 -12.26
CA GLU A 281 2.31 13.60 -12.08
C GLU A 281 1.44 14.36 -11.08
N GLN A 282 0.11 14.27 -11.23
CA GLN A 282 -0.86 14.89 -10.34
C GLN A 282 -0.73 14.35 -8.90
N SER A 283 -0.60 13.03 -8.73
CA SER A 283 -0.39 12.38 -7.44
C SER A 283 0.93 12.81 -6.79
N ALA A 284 2.01 12.90 -7.56
CA ALA A 284 3.32 13.37 -7.09
C ALA A 284 3.28 14.82 -6.62
N ARG A 285 2.62 15.72 -7.38
CA ARG A 285 2.44 17.13 -7.00
C ARG A 285 1.57 17.29 -5.75
N PHE A 286 0.48 16.52 -5.66
CA PHE A 286 -0.39 16.47 -4.48
C PHE A 286 0.41 16.03 -3.25
N GLY A 287 1.12 14.91 -3.36
CA GLY A 287 2.00 14.35 -2.34
C GLY A 287 3.08 15.31 -1.87
N PHE A 288 3.74 15.96 -2.81
CA PHE A 288 4.78 16.95 -2.55
C PHE A 288 4.24 18.11 -1.71
N LEU A 289 3.11 18.70 -2.11
CA LEU A 289 2.49 19.80 -1.35
C LEU A 289 2.05 19.35 0.04
N LEU A 290 1.42 18.18 0.15
CA LEU A 290 1.01 17.61 1.42
C LEU A 290 2.21 17.40 2.35
N GLY A 291 3.27 16.76 1.86
CA GLY A 291 4.47 16.53 2.66
C GLY A 291 5.19 17.84 3.02
N LEU A 292 5.19 18.84 2.12
CA LEU A 292 5.72 20.17 2.42
C LEU A 292 4.92 20.86 3.54
N ASN A 293 3.59 20.75 3.52
CA ASN A 293 2.73 21.31 4.56
C ASN A 293 2.99 20.64 5.92
N VAL A 294 3.03 19.29 5.96
CA VAL A 294 3.32 18.53 7.18
C VAL A 294 4.74 18.82 7.70
N ALA A 295 5.72 18.93 6.81
CA ALA A 295 7.10 19.20 7.18
C ALA A 295 7.30 20.60 7.80
N ASN A 296 6.31 21.50 7.66
CA ASN A 296 6.32 22.85 8.24
C ASN A 296 5.29 23.07 9.34
N SER A 297 4.39 22.11 9.60
CA SER A 297 3.30 22.25 10.57
C SER A 297 3.74 21.94 12.00
N GLU A 298 3.05 22.47 13.00
CA GLU A 298 3.21 22.05 14.39
C GLU A 298 1.82 21.91 15.03
N PRO A 299 1.56 20.90 15.88
CA PRO A 299 2.46 19.81 16.31
C PRO A 299 2.65 18.71 15.22
N LEU A 300 3.41 17.66 15.54
CA LEU A 300 3.51 16.46 14.69
C LEU A 300 2.11 15.83 14.47
N PRO A 301 1.81 15.31 13.28
CA PRO A 301 0.61 14.51 13.07
C PRO A 301 0.58 13.29 14.00
N ARG A 302 -0.64 12.89 14.34
CA ARG A 302 -0.94 11.73 15.18
C ARG A 302 -2.16 10.98 14.64
N TRP A 303 -2.33 9.76 15.10
CA TRP A 303 -3.60 9.05 14.93
C TRP A 303 -4.72 9.78 15.69
N ASN A 304 -5.93 9.72 15.15
CA ASN A 304 -7.10 10.26 15.81
C ASN A 304 -7.43 9.44 17.07
N ALA A 305 -8.10 10.07 18.04
CA ALA A 305 -8.46 9.40 19.28
C ALA A 305 -9.37 8.19 19.00
N GLY A 306 -9.05 7.04 19.61
CA GLY A 306 -9.79 5.80 19.44
C GLY A 306 -9.39 4.97 18.21
N ASP A 307 -8.46 5.44 17.38
CA ASP A 307 -7.91 4.65 16.30
C ASP A 307 -7.10 3.45 16.85
N GLU A 308 -7.14 2.31 16.16
CA GLU A 308 -6.46 1.08 16.57
C GLU A 308 -4.92 1.23 16.67
N PHE A 309 -4.34 2.19 15.95
CA PHE A 309 -2.90 2.47 15.94
C PHE A 309 -2.50 3.64 16.85
N ALA A 310 -3.46 4.23 17.56
CA ALA A 310 -3.17 5.32 18.48
C ALA A 310 -2.30 4.82 19.64
N VAL A 311 -1.07 5.31 19.73
CA VAL A 311 -0.16 5.05 20.83
C VAL A 311 -0.26 6.18 21.86
N SER A 312 -0.47 5.85 23.13
CA SER A 312 -0.48 6.82 24.21
C SER A 312 0.86 7.57 24.31
N GLY A 313 0.82 8.91 24.27
CA GLY A 313 2.00 9.76 24.51
C GLY A 313 2.74 10.28 23.26
N ARG A 314 2.13 10.18 22.06
CA ARG A 314 2.45 11.06 20.93
C ARG A 314 1.57 12.32 20.92
#